data_AF-A0A523V6B8-F1
#
_entry.id   AF-A0A523V6B8-F1
#
_cell.length_a   1.000
_cell.length_b   1.000
_cell.length_c   1.000
_cell.angle_alpha   90.00
_cell.angle_beta   90.00
_cell.angle_gamma   90.00
#
_symmetry.space_group_name_H-M   'P 1'
#
loop_
_entity.id
_entity.type
_entity.pdbx_description
1 polymer ?
#
loop_
_entity_poly.entity_id
_entity_poly.type
_entity_poly.pdbx_seq_one_letter_code
_entity_poly.pdbx_strand_id
1 'polypeptide(L)'
;MRSPLAPSSGSKKRSSGMLVPTAVMAALAVILLLIGHFRGQGQVSVGVEQAIKIAGETLPLLLLSFLVAGMAQTLLPQELLSRWVGTESGLRGILIGTLAGASTPGGPYVSFPVAAVLLRSGASIGTVVAFVTGWAVWAFSRLPLEVGILGWRFTLVRLASSLLFPFVAGLIAQLASAWMK
;
A
#
# COMPACT_ATOMS: atom_id res chain seq x y z
N MET A 1 -52.63 7.28 5.54
CA MET A 1 -52.10 6.23 4.65
C MET A 1 -50.72 6.65 4.15
N ARG A 2 -49.64 6.16 4.78
CA ARG A 2 -48.27 6.35 4.29
C ARG A 2 -47.87 5.04 3.61
N SER A 3 -47.64 5.08 2.30
CA SER A 3 -47.07 3.95 1.58
C SER A 3 -45.62 3.72 2.03
N PRO A 4 -45.15 2.47 2.17
CA PRO A 4 -43.76 2.18 2.49
C PRO A 4 -42.91 2.37 1.23
N LEU A 5 -41.88 3.21 1.33
CA LEU A 5 -40.83 3.36 0.32
C LEU A 5 -40.12 2.01 0.15
N ALA A 6 -40.20 1.44 -1.04
CA ALA A 6 -39.39 0.29 -1.43
C ALA A 6 -37.90 0.68 -1.43
N PRO A 7 -36.99 -0.15 -0.89
CA PRO A 7 -35.56 0.13 -0.97
C PRO A 7 -35.11 -0.05 -2.41
N SER A 8 -34.58 1.02 -3.00
CA SER A 8 -33.93 0.99 -4.31
C SER A 8 -32.75 0.00 -4.25
N SER A 9 -32.75 -0.95 -5.18
CA SER A 9 -31.71 -1.95 -5.35
C SER A 9 -30.41 -1.25 -5.75
N GLY A 10 -29.60 -0.91 -4.74
CA GLY A 10 -28.23 -0.47 -4.93
C GLY A 10 -27.46 -1.54 -5.70
N SER A 11 -27.21 -1.26 -6.98
CA SER A 11 -26.24 -1.95 -7.81
C SER A 11 -24.96 -2.12 -6.99
N LYS A 12 -24.70 -3.35 -6.53
CA LYS A 12 -23.41 -3.76 -5.97
C LYS A 12 -22.39 -3.56 -7.08
N LYS A 13 -21.80 -2.36 -7.14
CA LYS A 13 -20.62 -2.05 -7.93
C LYS A 13 -19.52 -2.99 -7.41
N ARG A 14 -19.44 -4.19 -8.01
CA ARG A 14 -18.41 -5.20 -7.74
C ARG A 14 -17.10 -4.44 -7.84
N SER A 15 -16.30 -4.47 -6.78
CA SER A 15 -15.00 -3.81 -6.72
C SER A 15 -14.08 -4.44 -7.77
N SER A 16 -14.14 -3.95 -9.01
CA SER A 16 -13.40 -4.45 -10.17
C SER A 16 -11.89 -4.16 -10.10
N GLY A 17 -11.45 -3.36 -9.12
CA GLY A 17 -10.07 -2.88 -9.05
C GLY A 17 -9.01 -3.97 -8.85
N MET A 18 -9.33 -5.06 -8.14
CA MET A 18 -8.37 -6.16 -7.89
C MET A 18 -8.47 -7.31 -8.90
N LEU A 19 -9.56 -7.40 -9.66
CA LEU A 19 -9.74 -8.47 -10.64
C LEU A 19 -8.76 -8.35 -11.81
N VAL A 20 -8.51 -7.13 -12.29
CA VAL A 20 -7.59 -6.89 -13.42
C VAL A 20 -6.15 -7.26 -13.05
N PRO A 21 -5.54 -6.75 -11.95
CA PRO A 21 -4.21 -7.17 -11.54
C PRO A 21 -4.12 -8.68 -11.29
N THR A 22 -5.15 -9.28 -10.69
CA THR A 22 -5.18 -10.74 -10.43
C THR A 22 -5.17 -11.55 -11.73
N ALA A 23 -5.97 -11.14 -12.72
CA ALA A 23 -6.01 -11.79 -14.03
C ALA A 23 -4.67 -11.66 -14.77
N VAL A 24 -4.04 -10.48 -14.73
CA VAL A 24 -2.71 -10.26 -15.33
C VAL A 24 -1.66 -11.16 -14.67
N MET A 25 -1.62 -11.21 -13.34
CA MET A 25 -0.69 -12.07 -12.61
C MET A 25 -0.95 -13.56 -12.87
N ALA A 26 -2.21 -13.98 -12.98
CA ALA A 26 -2.57 -15.35 -13.31
C ALA A 26 -2.11 -15.72 -14.73
N ALA A 27 -2.31 -14.83 -15.71
CA ALA A 27 -1.84 -15.05 -17.08
C ALA A 27 -0.31 -15.17 -17.14
N LEU A 28 0.41 -14.26 -16.47
CA LEU A 28 1.88 -14.32 -16.37
C LEU A 28 2.35 -15.63 -15.72
N ALA A 29 1.72 -16.06 -14.64
CA ALA A 29 2.05 -17.32 -13.98
C ALA A 29 1.85 -18.52 -14.91
N VAL A 30 0.72 -18.58 -15.64
CA VAL A 30 0.46 -19.64 -16.63
C VAL A 30 1.50 -19.63 -17.74
N ILE A 31 1.85 -18.46 -18.28
CA ILE A 31 2.88 -18.33 -19.32
C ILE A 31 4.24 -18.85 -18.82
N LEU A 32 4.65 -18.46 -17.61
CA LEU A 32 5.92 -18.92 -17.03
C LEU A 32 5.92 -20.43 -16.76
N LEU A 33 4.81 -20.99 -16.31
CA LEU A 33 4.66 -22.44 -16.12
C LEU A 33 4.74 -23.19 -17.45
N LEU A 34 4.10 -22.68 -18.51
CA LEU A 34 4.18 -23.25 -19.85
C LEU A 34 5.61 -23.20 -20.39
N ILE A 35 6.30 -22.06 -20.28
CA ILE A 35 7.72 -21.93 -20.68
C ILE A 35 8.58 -22.92 -19.90
N GLY A 36 8.38 -23.04 -18.59
CA GLY A 36 9.09 -23.99 -17.74
C GLY A 36 8.84 -25.44 -18.16
N HIS A 37 7.60 -25.77 -18.56
CA HIS A 37 7.23 -27.09 -19.05
C HIS A 37 7.92 -27.40 -20.39
N PHE A 38 7.91 -26.47 -21.35
CA PHE A 38 8.58 -26.64 -22.65
C PHE A 38 10.11 -26.70 -22.54
N ARG A 39 10.72 -26.16 -21.48
CA ARG A 39 12.17 -26.25 -21.24
C ARG A 39 12.61 -27.57 -20.59
N GLY A 40 11.70 -28.43 -20.12
CA GLY A 40 11.97 -29.84 -19.80
C GLY A 40 12.93 -30.15 -18.64
N GLN A 41 13.50 -29.16 -17.95
CA GLN A 41 14.57 -29.36 -16.94
C GLN A 41 14.08 -29.42 -15.47
N GLY A 42 12.83 -29.80 -15.20
CA GLY A 42 12.30 -29.83 -13.82
C GLY A 42 12.17 -28.45 -13.15
N GLN A 43 12.30 -27.36 -13.91
CA GLN A 43 12.20 -25.99 -13.39
C GLN A 43 10.80 -25.66 -12.85
N VAL A 44 9.77 -26.36 -13.34
CA VAL A 44 8.39 -26.20 -12.85
C VAL A 44 8.24 -26.69 -11.42
N SER A 45 8.78 -27.86 -11.06
CA SER A 45 8.65 -28.40 -9.70
C SER A 45 9.41 -27.54 -8.70
N VAL A 46 10.63 -27.13 -9.03
CA VAL A 46 11.42 -26.19 -8.21
C VAL A 46 10.70 -24.85 -8.05
N GLY A 47 10.14 -24.30 -9.13
CA GLY A 47 9.40 -23.04 -9.09
C GLY A 47 8.13 -23.11 -8.24
N VAL A 48 7.37 -24.21 -8.33
CA VAL A 48 6.17 -24.45 -7.52
C VAL A 48 6.52 -24.64 -6.05
N GLU A 49 7.58 -25.38 -5.73
CA GLU A 49 8.04 -25.58 -4.36
C GLU A 49 8.44 -24.24 -3.70
N GLN A 50 9.20 -23.41 -4.40
CA GLN A 50 9.54 -22.07 -3.93
C GLN A 50 8.31 -21.19 -3.76
N ALA A 51 7.35 -21.26 -4.69
CA ALA A 51 6.10 -20.51 -4.59
C ALA A 51 5.28 -20.92 -3.35
N ILE A 52 5.17 -22.22 -3.06
CA ILE A 52 4.47 -22.73 -1.87
C ILE A 52 5.18 -22.27 -0.60
N LYS A 53 6.52 -22.34 -0.56
CA LYS A 53 7.30 -21.88 0.60
C LYS A 53 7.07 -20.39 0.89
N ILE A 54 7.22 -19.54 -0.13
CA ILE A 54 6.98 -18.10 -0.01
C ILE A 54 5.54 -17.81 0.43
N ALA A 55 4.56 -18.53 -0.13
CA ALA A 55 3.16 -18.38 0.24
C ALA A 55 2.92 -18.79 1.70
N GLY A 56 3.49 -19.91 2.16
CA GLY A 56 3.37 -20.38 3.53
C GLY A 56 3.94 -19.39 4.56
N GLU A 57 5.05 -18.73 4.23
CA GLU A 57 5.67 -17.71 5.09
C GLU A 57 4.91 -16.38 5.06
N THR A 58 4.38 -15.97 3.90
CA THR A 58 3.81 -14.63 3.70
C THR A 58 2.30 -14.56 4.00
N LEU A 59 1.55 -15.63 3.73
CA LEU A 59 0.09 -15.65 3.85
C LEU A 59 -0.40 -15.40 5.29
N PRO A 60 0.18 -15.99 6.35
CA PRO A 60 -0.23 -15.68 7.72
C PRO A 60 0.00 -14.20 8.07
N LEU A 61 1.16 -13.66 7.68
CA LEU A 61 1.48 -12.24 7.89
C LEU A 61 0.49 -11.33 7.16
N LEU A 62 0.12 -11.66 5.92
CA LEU A 62 -0.89 -10.97 5.14
C LEU A 62 -2.25 -10.95 5.84
N LEU A 63 -2.73 -12.10 6.29
CA LEU A 63 -4.02 -12.23 6.97
C LEU A 63 -4.07 -11.40 8.26
N LEU A 64 -3.01 -11.45 9.07
CA LEU A 64 -2.90 -10.65 10.29
C LEU A 64 -2.81 -9.15 9.97
N SER A 65 -2.09 -8.77 8.92
CA SER A 65 -1.97 -7.37 8.48
C SER A 65 -3.32 -6.82 8.02
N PHE A 66 -4.11 -7.62 7.28
CA PHE A 66 -5.47 -7.24 6.89
C PHE A 66 -6.41 -7.15 8.09
N LEU A 67 -6.27 -8.05 9.08
CA LEU A 67 -7.04 -7.97 10.32
C LEU A 67 -6.74 -6.68 11.09
N VAL A 68 -5.45 -6.36 11.27
CA VAL A 68 -5.02 -5.11 11.91
C VAL A 68 -5.54 -3.90 11.14
N ALA A 69 -5.43 -3.90 9.80
CA ALA A 69 -5.95 -2.82 8.98
C ALA A 69 -7.47 -2.65 9.13
N GLY A 70 -8.24 -3.74 9.09
CA GLY A 70 -9.68 -3.73 9.30
C GLY A 70 -10.07 -3.24 10.69
N MET A 71 -9.37 -3.69 11.73
CA MET A 71 -9.60 -3.25 13.11
C MET A 71 -9.23 -1.79 13.30
N ALA A 72 -8.07 -1.35 12.81
CA ALA A 72 -7.66 0.05 12.84
C ALA A 72 -8.70 0.96 12.18
N GLN A 73 -9.32 0.53 11.08
CA GLN A 73 -10.38 1.30 10.43
C GLN A 73 -11.58 1.56 11.37
N THR A 74 -11.93 0.58 12.21
CA THR A 74 -13.08 0.68 13.13
C THR A 74 -12.73 1.32 14.47
N LEU A 75 -11.48 1.15 14.94
CA LEU A 75 -11.04 1.63 16.25
C LEU A 75 -10.50 3.06 16.23
N LEU A 76 -10.04 3.57 15.08
CA LEU A 76 -9.49 4.93 15.01
C LEU A 76 -10.62 5.97 15.01
N PRO A 77 -10.64 6.91 15.98
CA PRO A 77 -11.63 7.97 16.04
C PRO A 77 -11.56 8.87 14.80
N GLN A 78 -12.71 9.11 14.16
CA GLN A 78 -12.83 9.97 12.98
C GLN A 78 -12.30 11.39 13.26
N GLU A 79 -12.42 11.86 14.50
CA GLU A 79 -11.99 13.18 14.96
C GLU A 79 -10.47 13.32 15.03
N LEU A 80 -9.74 12.25 15.37
CA LEU A 80 -8.28 12.25 15.35
C LEU A 80 -7.76 12.25 13.92
N LEU A 81 -8.37 11.46 13.04
CA LEU A 81 -8.00 11.39 11.63
C LEU A 81 -8.28 12.71 10.90
N SER A 82 -9.46 13.30 11.07
CA SER A 82 -9.81 14.56 10.41
C SER A 82 -8.88 15.71 10.79
N ARG A 83 -8.46 15.77 12.07
CA ARG A 83 -7.61 16.84 12.60
C ARG A 83 -6.14 16.74 12.19
N TRP A 84 -5.60 15.52 12.05
CA TRP A 84 -4.17 15.30 11.81
C TRP A 84 -3.85 14.90 10.37
N VAL A 85 -4.76 14.19 9.70
CA VAL A 85 -4.51 13.50 8.42
C VAL A 85 -5.58 13.84 7.37
N GLY A 86 -6.69 14.48 7.78
CA GLY A 86 -7.84 14.78 6.95
C GLY A 86 -7.60 15.84 5.88
N THR A 87 -8.58 16.08 5.01
CA THR A 87 -8.49 17.07 3.92
C THR A 87 -8.09 18.48 4.39
N GLU A 88 -8.53 18.88 5.58
CA GLU A 88 -8.23 20.17 6.22
C GLU A 88 -6.80 20.27 6.77
N SER A 89 -6.08 19.14 6.91
CA SER A 89 -4.73 19.12 7.48
C SER A 89 -3.67 19.66 6.51
N GLY A 90 -3.96 19.73 5.21
CA GLY A 90 -3.10 20.32 4.18
C GLY A 90 -1.64 19.84 4.25
N LEU A 91 -0.72 20.79 4.39
CA LEU A 91 0.73 20.53 4.54
C LEU A 91 1.08 19.69 5.78
N ARG A 92 0.34 19.83 6.88
CA ARG A 92 0.58 19.05 8.10
C ARG A 92 0.27 17.58 7.88
N GLY A 93 -0.82 17.27 7.17
CA GLY A 93 -1.16 15.90 6.79
C GLY A 93 -0.08 15.24 5.95
N ILE A 94 0.47 15.95 4.97
CA ILE A 94 1.57 15.46 4.10
C ILE A 94 2.82 15.13 4.91
N LEU A 95 3.22 15.98 5.87
CA LEU A 95 4.36 15.71 6.75
C LEU A 95 4.10 14.49 7.64
N ILE A 96 2.92 14.40 8.25
CA ILE A 96 2.54 13.28 9.10
C ILE A 96 2.50 11.98 8.28
N GLY A 97 1.91 12.00 7.09
CA GLY A 97 1.90 10.88 6.15
C GLY A 97 3.30 10.43 5.80
N THR A 98 4.19 11.36 5.44
CA THR A 98 5.60 11.07 5.14
C THR A 98 6.29 10.33 6.27
N LEU A 99 6.21 10.86 7.50
CA LEU A 99 6.85 10.28 8.68
C LEU A 99 6.23 8.94 9.08
N ALA A 100 4.90 8.83 9.01
CA ALA A 100 4.19 7.59 9.29
C ALA A 100 4.57 6.50 8.27
N GLY A 101 4.66 6.85 6.98
CA GLY A 101 5.10 5.95 5.92
C GLY A 101 6.53 5.48 6.14
N ALA A 102 7.46 6.40 6.38
CA ALA A 102 8.87 6.09 6.64
C ALA A 102 9.05 5.16 7.84
N SER A 103 8.23 5.34 8.87
CA SER A 103 8.27 4.56 10.11
C SER A 103 7.51 3.24 10.02
N THR A 104 6.66 3.05 9.01
CA THR A 104 5.86 1.82 8.85
C THR A 104 6.77 0.67 8.42
N PRO A 105 6.96 -0.36 9.27
CA PRO A 105 7.70 -1.54 8.89
C PRO A 105 6.86 -2.43 7.98
N GLY A 106 7.52 -3.23 7.14
CA GLY A 106 6.87 -4.26 6.33
C GLY A 106 6.94 -4.03 4.82
N GLY A 107 6.44 -5.03 4.11
CA GLY A 107 6.33 -5.04 2.65
C GLY A 107 5.09 -4.29 2.14
N PRO A 108 4.89 -4.24 0.81
CA PRO A 108 3.70 -3.64 0.20
C PRO A 108 2.39 -4.22 0.77
N TYR A 109 2.44 -5.48 1.19
CA TYR A 109 1.39 -6.25 1.84
C TYR A 109 0.87 -5.67 3.17
N VAL A 110 1.69 -4.87 3.87
CA VAL A 110 1.30 -4.20 5.12
C VAL A 110 0.95 -2.74 4.82
N SER A 111 1.79 -2.07 4.05
CA SER A 111 1.68 -0.63 3.83
C SER A 111 0.50 -0.24 2.94
N PHE A 112 0.15 -1.03 1.91
CA PHE A 112 -1.01 -0.71 1.06
C PHE A 112 -2.35 -0.86 1.78
N PRO A 113 -2.59 -1.90 2.61
CA PRO A 113 -3.76 -1.94 3.46
C PRO A 113 -3.87 -0.74 4.40
N VAL A 114 -2.77 -0.34 5.04
CA VAL A 114 -2.75 0.86 5.91
C VAL A 114 -3.08 2.11 5.10
N ALA A 115 -2.48 2.30 3.93
CA ALA A 115 -2.78 3.40 3.03
C ALA A 115 -4.26 3.41 2.59
N ALA A 116 -4.83 2.23 2.29
CA ALA A 116 -6.22 2.07 1.93
C ALA A 116 -7.16 2.43 3.09
N VAL A 117 -6.80 2.07 4.32
CA VAL A 117 -7.54 2.46 5.53
C VAL A 117 -7.47 3.97 5.72
N LEU A 118 -6.29 4.58 5.66
CA LEU A 118 -6.13 6.03 5.75
C LEU A 118 -7.02 6.75 4.74
N LEU A 119 -7.00 6.33 3.48
CA LEU A 119 -7.81 6.90 2.42
C LEU A 119 -9.32 6.77 2.70
N ARG A 120 -9.78 5.58 3.12
CA ARG A 120 -11.20 5.33 3.45
C ARG A 120 -11.64 6.06 4.72
N SER A 121 -10.71 6.34 5.63
CA SER A 121 -10.94 7.08 6.87
C SER A 121 -10.87 8.61 6.69
N GLY A 122 -10.84 9.10 5.45
CA GLY A 122 -10.91 10.53 5.15
C GLY A 122 -9.57 11.26 5.08
N ALA A 123 -8.44 10.53 5.08
CA ALA A 123 -7.15 11.15 4.83
C ALA A 123 -7.11 11.80 3.44
N SER A 124 -6.40 12.92 3.33
CA SER A 124 -6.25 13.58 2.03
C SER A 124 -5.45 12.71 1.06
N ILE A 125 -5.75 12.80 -0.25
CA ILE A 125 -5.00 12.06 -1.29
C ILE A 125 -3.51 12.40 -1.21
N GLY A 126 -3.17 13.68 -0.98
CA GLY A 126 -1.78 14.09 -0.78
C GLY A 126 -1.10 13.40 0.40
N THR A 127 -1.82 13.23 1.51
CA THR A 127 -1.31 12.56 2.70
C THR A 127 -1.06 11.07 2.46
N VAL A 128 -1.99 10.40 1.78
CA VAL A 128 -1.85 8.97 1.46
C VAL A 128 -0.72 8.74 0.45
N VAL A 129 -0.57 9.61 -0.55
CA VAL A 129 0.57 9.56 -1.47
C VAL A 129 1.88 9.80 -0.74
N ALA A 130 1.96 10.82 0.12
CA ALA A 130 3.14 11.08 0.93
C ALA A 130 3.52 9.89 1.83
N PHE A 131 2.52 9.20 2.40
CA PHE A 131 2.71 7.96 3.15
C PHE A 131 3.33 6.86 2.30
N VAL A 132 2.74 6.55 1.14
CA VAL A 132 3.25 5.49 0.26
C VAL A 132 4.66 5.82 -0.23
N THR A 133 4.92 7.07 -0.61
CA THR A 133 6.25 7.51 -1.06
C THR A 133 7.27 7.52 0.08
N GLY A 134 6.89 7.96 1.29
CA GLY A 134 7.74 7.93 2.47
C GLY A 134 8.14 6.50 2.85
N TRP A 135 7.17 5.57 2.82
CA TRP A 135 7.43 4.15 3.00
C TRP A 135 8.38 3.59 1.93
N ALA A 136 8.18 3.93 0.66
CA ALA A 136 8.97 3.39 -0.44
C ALA A 136 10.41 3.94 -0.46
N VAL A 137 10.57 5.22 -0.14
CA VAL A 137 11.81 5.95 -0.36
C VAL A 137 12.64 6.06 0.91
N TRP A 138 12.06 6.32 2.08
CA TRP A 138 12.85 6.46 3.31
C TRP A 138 13.06 5.10 3.98
N ALA A 139 12.00 4.29 4.05
CA ALA A 139 12.00 2.91 4.53
C ALA A 139 12.89 2.69 5.76
N PHE A 140 12.62 3.40 6.87
CA PHE A 140 13.51 3.40 8.05
C PHE A 140 13.76 2.01 8.63
N SER A 141 12.78 1.13 8.53
CA SER A 141 12.90 -0.29 8.90
C SER A 141 14.00 -1.05 8.15
N ARG A 142 14.39 -0.60 6.96
CA ARG A 142 15.41 -1.23 6.10
C ARG A 142 16.78 -0.58 6.21
N LEU A 143 16.90 0.57 6.87
CA LEU A 143 18.18 1.28 6.98
C LEU A 143 19.30 0.44 7.60
N PRO A 144 19.08 -0.35 8.68
CA PRO A 144 20.16 -1.17 9.23
C PRO A 144 20.69 -2.20 8.23
N LEU A 145 19.80 -2.83 7.47
CA LEU A 145 20.15 -3.77 6.41
C LEU A 145 20.91 -3.07 5.28
N GLU A 146 20.42 -1.91 4.85
CA GLU A 146 21.04 -1.11 3.81
C GLU A 146 22.46 -0.69 4.18
N VAL A 147 22.67 -0.22 5.42
CA VAL A 147 23.99 0.14 5.94
C VAL A 147 24.90 -1.09 6.01
N GLY A 148 24.35 -2.24 6.42
CA GLY A 148 25.11 -3.49 6.50
C GLY A 148 25.58 -4.01 5.14
N ILE A 149 24.79 -3.83 4.08
CA ILE A 149 25.09 -4.35 2.73
C ILE A 149 25.83 -3.33 1.85
N LEU A 150 25.39 -2.06 1.86
CA LEU A 150 25.84 -1.02 0.93
C LEU A 150 26.76 0.02 1.58
N GLY A 151 26.84 0.02 2.92
CA GLY A 151 27.68 0.92 3.68
C GLY A 151 27.05 2.29 3.95
N TRP A 152 27.51 2.92 5.04
CA TRP A 152 26.96 4.15 5.59
C TRP A 152 26.96 5.34 4.62
N ARG A 153 28.02 5.48 3.80
CA ARG A 153 28.15 6.59 2.84
C ARG A 153 27.05 6.54 1.77
N PHE A 154 26.77 5.35 1.24
CA PHE A 154 25.73 5.18 0.23
C PHE A 154 24.35 5.49 0.83
N THR A 155 24.04 4.91 1.99
CA THR A 155 22.74 5.10 2.65
C THR A 155 22.46 6.56 2.97
N LEU A 156 23.46 7.32 3.44
CA LEU A 156 23.31 8.76 3.69
C LEU A 156 23.07 9.56 2.41
N VAL A 157 23.83 9.30 1.35
CA VAL A 157 23.64 9.99 0.06
C VAL A 157 22.24 9.72 -0.48
N ARG A 158 21.78 8.48 -0.40
CA ARG A 158 20.42 8.08 -0.79
C ARG A 158 19.35 8.79 0.03
N LEU A 159 19.46 8.79 1.37
CA LEU A 159 18.49 9.47 2.22
C LEU A 159 18.47 10.97 1.97
N ALA A 160 19.64 11.60 1.84
CA ALA A 160 19.77 13.03 1.59
C ALA A 160 19.19 13.41 0.22
N SER A 161 19.51 12.65 -0.83
CA SER A 161 18.98 12.91 -2.18
C SER A 161 17.48 12.69 -2.26
N SER A 162 16.94 11.77 -1.45
CA SER A 162 15.53 11.39 -1.52
C SER A 162 14.64 12.05 -0.46
N LEU A 163 15.21 12.97 0.33
CA LEU A 163 14.54 13.57 1.49
C LEU A 163 13.25 14.29 1.10
N LEU A 164 13.27 15.08 0.04
CA LEU A 164 12.12 15.91 -0.33
C LEU A 164 11.05 15.16 -1.13
N PHE A 165 11.36 13.97 -1.65
CA PHE A 165 10.51 13.25 -2.59
C PHE A 165 9.12 12.92 -2.03
N PRO A 166 8.97 12.36 -0.81
CA PRO A 166 7.66 12.07 -0.25
C PRO A 166 6.79 13.32 -0.08
N PHE A 167 7.40 14.41 0.37
CA PHE A 167 6.72 15.67 0.61
C PHE A 167 6.26 16.31 -0.71
N VAL A 168 7.14 16.36 -1.72
CA VAL A 168 6.81 16.88 -3.05
C VAL A 168 5.75 16.03 -3.73
N ALA A 169 5.85 14.70 -3.66
CA ALA A 169 4.84 13.80 -4.21
C ALA A 169 3.46 14.02 -3.57
N GLY A 170 3.41 14.16 -2.24
CA GLY A 170 2.18 14.48 -1.52
C GLY A 170 1.58 15.82 -1.91
N LEU A 171 2.42 16.85 -2.10
CA LEU A 171 1.97 18.18 -2.54
C LEU A 171 1.39 18.13 -3.96
N ILE A 172 2.11 17.51 -4.90
CA ILE A 172 1.65 17.35 -6.29
C ILE A 172 0.33 16.59 -6.31
N ALA A 173 0.21 15.50 -5.54
CA ALA A 173 -1.02 14.72 -5.47
C ALA A 173 -2.17 15.50 -4.83
N GLN A 174 -1.91 16.30 -3.80
CA GLN A 174 -2.91 17.17 -3.19
C GLN A 174 -3.44 18.19 -4.20
N LEU A 175 -2.54 18.83 -4.95
CA LEU A 175 -2.89 19.77 -6.00
C LEU A 175 -3.68 19.07 -7.11
N ALA A 176 -3.17 17.98 -7.68
CA ALA A 176 -3.86 17.23 -8.72
C ALA A 176 -5.26 16.76 -8.28
N SER A 177 -5.42 16.37 -7.02
CA SER A 177 -6.71 15.97 -6.47
C SER A 177 -7.73 17.09 -6.37
N ALA A 178 -7.29 18.34 -6.21
CA ALA A 178 -8.17 19.51 -6.21
C ALA A 178 -8.73 19.82 -7.61
N TRP A 179 -8.03 19.40 -8.67
CA TRP A 179 -8.46 19.58 -10.07
C TRP A 179 -9.42 18.49 -10.56
N MET A 180 -9.51 17.36 -9.84
CA MET A 180 -10.36 16.23 -10.20
C MET A 180 -11.73 16.25 -9.48
N LYS A 181 -11.99 17.25 -8.64
CA LYS A 181 -13.30 17.52 -8.02
C LYS A 181 -14.08 18.53 -8.84
#